data_AF-A0A1V5GR43-F1
#
_entry.id   AF-A0A1V5GR43-F1
#
_cell.length_a   1.000
_cell.length_b   1.000
_cell.length_c   1.000
_cell.angle_alpha   90.00
_cell.angle_beta   90.00
_cell.angle_gamma   90.00
#
_symmetry.space_group_name_H-M   'P 1'
#
loop_
_entity.id
_entity.type
_entity.pdbx_description
1 polymer ?
#
loop_
_entity_poly.entity_id
_entity_poly.type
_entity_poly.pdbx_seq_one_letter_code
_entity_poly.pdbx_strand_id
1 'polypeptide(L)'
;MRKSTVKAVHLLKAAILLLSAVYCLFMPVMTGLGLLYNRASYGKFLTLTGVYFIVSALLMTAGTVMCGSRKKAKNVLSVIFLVLGFIICMVMLHNLCHYADIRGWSGKFEIERISSMYKRRIIPCVIPVTAAVILSAVRIGGRNEKPEDYTSIL
;
A
#
# COMPACT_ATOMS: atom_id res chain seq x y z
N MET A 1 7.69 2.34 -32.75
CA MET A 1 7.18 1.56 -31.60
C MET A 1 7.75 1.99 -30.23
N ARG A 2 9.02 2.42 -30.11
CA ARG A 2 9.67 2.83 -28.83
C ARG A 2 8.99 3.98 -28.06
N LYS A 3 8.34 4.95 -28.74
CA LYS A 3 7.61 6.06 -28.09
C LYS A 3 6.31 5.61 -27.38
N SER A 4 5.65 4.55 -27.86
CA SER A 4 4.38 4.06 -27.29
C SER A 4 4.60 3.32 -25.97
N THR A 5 5.65 2.49 -25.91
CA THR A 5 6.02 1.75 -24.69
C THR A 5 6.47 2.67 -23.55
N VAL A 6 7.19 3.75 -23.86
CA VAL A 6 7.58 4.77 -22.86
C VAL A 6 6.35 5.45 -22.26
N LYS A 7 5.39 5.87 -23.10
CA LYS A 7 4.12 6.47 -22.63
C LYS A 7 3.33 5.50 -21.73
N ALA A 8 3.25 4.23 -22.11
CA ALA A 8 2.57 3.20 -21.32
C ALA A 8 3.20 3.00 -19.93
N VAL A 9 4.53 3.00 -19.82
CA VAL A 9 5.23 2.88 -18.53
C VAL A 9 5.00 4.10 -17.63
N HIS A 10 4.91 5.31 -18.20
CA HIS A 10 4.59 6.51 -17.44
C HIS A 10 3.15 6.50 -16.92
N LEU A 11 2.19 6.10 -17.76
CA LEU A 11 0.79 5.92 -17.36
C LEU A 11 0.64 4.89 -16.24
N LEU A 12 1.32 3.74 -16.36
CA LEU A 12 1.30 2.71 -15.32
C LEU A 12 1.85 3.22 -13.98
N LYS A 13 2.95 3.99 -13.99
CA LYS A 13 3.49 4.60 -12.77
C LYS A 13 2.52 5.59 -12.13
N ALA A 14 1.89 6.44 -12.95
CA ALA A 14 0.90 7.39 -12.47
C ALA A 14 -0.30 6.67 -11.83
N ALA A 15 -0.79 5.59 -12.46
CA ALA A 15 -1.85 4.76 -11.91
C ALA A 15 -1.44 4.10 -10.58
N ILE A 16 -0.24 3.52 -10.50
CA ILE A 16 0.28 2.92 -9.25
C ILE A 16 0.37 3.97 -8.13
N LEU A 17 0.85 5.18 -8.43
CA LEU A 17 0.93 6.26 -7.45
C LEU A 17 -0.46 6.69 -6.97
N LEU A 18 -1.42 6.86 -7.88
CA LEU A 18 -2.79 7.23 -7.55
C LEU A 18 -3.47 6.17 -6.68
N LEU A 19 -3.41 4.89 -7.09
CA LEU A 19 -3.99 3.80 -6.31
C LEU A 19 -3.30 3.64 -4.94
N SER A 20 -1.98 3.81 -4.88
CA SER A 20 -1.25 3.75 -3.61
C SER A 20 -1.64 4.92 -2.69
N ALA A 21 -1.83 6.13 -3.23
CA ALA A 21 -2.24 7.28 -2.45
C ALA A 21 -3.61 7.08 -1.80
N VAL A 22 -4.55 6.45 -2.49
CA VAL A 22 -5.89 6.18 -1.95
C VAL A 22 -5.90 4.95 -1.04
N TYR A 23 -5.45 3.81 -1.54
CA TYR A 23 -5.66 2.53 -0.88
C TYR A 23 -4.54 2.13 0.08
N CYS A 24 -3.30 2.57 -0.17
CA CYS A 24 -2.17 2.25 0.68
C CYS A 24 -1.86 3.36 1.70
N LEU A 25 -2.25 4.61 1.40
CA LEU A 25 -2.02 5.75 2.30
C LEU A 25 -3.31 6.24 2.95
N PHE A 26 -4.23 6.82 2.19
CA PHE A 26 -5.40 7.50 2.73
C PHE A 26 -6.29 6.56 3.56
N MET A 27 -6.67 5.40 3.03
CA MET A 27 -7.57 4.47 3.73
C MET A 27 -6.99 3.94 5.05
N PRO A 28 -5.74 3.42 5.12
CA PRO A 28 -5.15 2.99 6.38
C PRO A 28 -4.94 4.15 7.37
N VAL A 29 -4.54 5.34 6.90
CA VAL A 29 -4.37 6.51 7.78
C VAL A 29 -5.70 6.95 8.37
N MET A 30 -6.75 7.08 7.57
CA MET A 30 -8.08 7.47 8.07
C MET A 30 -8.65 6.43 9.03
N THR A 31 -8.44 5.14 8.75
CA THR A 31 -8.83 4.06 9.65
C THR A 31 -8.07 4.16 10.98
N GLY A 32 -6.76 4.36 10.93
CA GLY A 32 -5.93 4.51 12.11
C GLY A 32 -6.32 5.73 12.95
N LEU A 33 -6.47 6.89 12.32
CA LEU A 33 -6.91 8.12 12.96
C LEU A 33 -8.30 7.98 13.60
N GLY A 34 -9.24 7.30 12.94
CA GLY A 34 -10.57 7.04 13.50
C GLY A 34 -10.52 6.20 14.79
N LEU A 35 -9.62 5.21 14.84
CA LEU A 35 -9.40 4.40 16.05
C LEU A 35 -8.70 5.20 17.16
N LEU A 36 -7.71 6.02 16.80
CA LEU A 36 -6.98 6.89 17.72
C LEU A 36 -7.85 8.01 18.32
N TYR A 37 -8.73 8.61 17.52
CA TYR A 37 -9.68 9.63 17.98
C TYR A 37 -10.60 9.07 19.07
N ASN A 38 -11.06 7.83 18.90
CA ASN A 38 -11.94 7.13 19.83
C ASN A 38 -11.19 6.29 20.89
N ARG A 39 -9.90 6.57 21.12
CA ARG A 39 -9.05 5.77 22.03
C ARG A 39 -9.62 5.62 23.44
N ALA A 40 -10.33 6.63 23.94
CA ALA A 40 -10.95 6.61 25.27
C ALA A 40 -12.05 5.55 25.39
N SER A 41 -12.72 5.22 24.29
CA SER A 41 -13.86 4.29 24.26
C SER A 41 -13.45 2.86 23.87
N TYR A 42 -12.35 2.69 23.12
CA TYR A 42 -11.98 1.44 22.46
C TYR A 42 -10.85 0.66 23.14
N GLY A 43 -10.18 1.27 24.13
CA GLY A 43 -9.13 0.62 24.91
C GLY A 43 -7.80 0.47 24.16
N LYS A 44 -6.81 -0.11 24.86
CA LYS A 44 -5.41 -0.16 24.41
C LYS A 44 -5.21 -0.96 23.11
N PHE A 45 -5.93 -2.07 22.93
CA PHE A 45 -5.80 -2.93 21.75
C PHE A 45 -6.13 -2.19 20.45
N LEU A 46 -7.32 -1.58 20.37
CA LEU A 46 -7.76 -0.85 19.18
C LEU A 46 -6.94 0.42 18.94
N THR A 47 -6.45 1.06 20.00
CA THR A 47 -5.52 2.20 19.88
C THR A 47 -4.21 1.78 19.22
N LEU A 48 -3.62 0.65 19.65
CA LEU A 48 -2.41 0.09 19.04
C LEU A 48 -2.65 -0.32 17.58
N THR A 49 -3.78 -0.97 17.29
CA THR A 49 -4.19 -1.30 15.92
C THR A 49 -4.23 -0.05 15.05
N GLY A 50 -4.75 1.07 15.57
CA GLY A 50 -4.76 2.36 14.87
C GLY A 50 -3.37 2.92 14.57
N VAL A 51 -2.44 2.83 15.52
CA VAL A 51 -1.04 3.24 15.33
C VAL A 51 -0.37 2.39 14.26
N TYR A 52 -0.54 1.06 14.31
CA TYR A 52 0.06 0.15 13.33
C TYR A 52 -0.51 0.35 11.92
N PHE A 53 -1.77 0.73 11.76
CA PHE A 53 -2.31 1.13 10.47
C PHE A 53 -1.58 2.34 9.89
N ILE A 54 -1.32 3.39 10.68
CA ILE A 54 -0.58 4.57 10.22
C ILE A 54 0.87 4.19 9.85
N VAL A 55 1.55 3.42 10.70
CA VAL A 55 2.91 2.94 10.42
C VAL A 55 2.96 2.11 9.13
N SER A 56 1.99 1.23 8.92
CA SER A 56 1.88 0.42 7.71
C SER A 56 1.71 1.28 6.45
N ALA A 57 0.91 2.34 6.54
CA ALA A 57 0.65 3.28 5.46
C ALA A 57 1.92 4.03 5.05
N LEU A 58 2.67 4.51 6.05
CA LEU A 58 3.93 5.21 5.85
C LEU A 58 4.98 4.29 5.21
N LEU A 59 5.09 3.04 5.66
CA LEU A 59 5.99 2.04 5.08
C LEU A 59 5.64 1.75 3.61
N MET A 60 4.37 1.45 3.31
CA MET A 60 3.96 1.18 1.93
C MET A 60 4.17 2.40 1.03
N THR A 61 3.89 3.61 1.53
CA THR A 61 4.09 4.86 0.76
C THR A 61 5.56 5.12 0.50
N ALA A 62 6.42 4.97 1.51
CA ALA A 62 7.86 5.08 1.35
C ALA A 62 8.38 4.08 0.31
N GLY A 63 7.91 2.83 0.37
CA GLY A 63 8.23 1.80 -0.62
C GLY A 63 7.80 2.20 -2.04
N THR A 64 6.56 2.64 -2.23
CA THR A 64 6.06 3.11 -3.55
C THR A 64 6.86 4.29 -4.09
N VAL A 65 7.22 5.27 -3.26
CA VAL A 65 8.06 6.41 -3.68
C VAL A 65 9.45 5.93 -4.08
N MET A 66 10.03 5.01 -3.31
CA MET A 66 11.35 4.44 -3.60
C MET A 66 11.38 3.60 -4.89
N CYS A 67 10.30 2.89 -5.21
CA CYS A 67 10.13 2.16 -6.48
C CYS A 67 10.36 3.04 -7.73
N GLY A 68 10.10 4.35 -7.61
CA GLY A 68 10.35 5.32 -8.69
C GLY A 68 11.83 5.45 -9.08
N SER A 69 12.76 5.14 -8.17
CA SER A 69 14.19 5.34 -8.34
C SER A 69 14.84 4.34 -9.32
N ARG A 70 15.92 4.76 -10.01
CA ARG A 70 16.72 3.86 -10.87
C ARG A 70 17.80 3.08 -10.09
N LYS A 71 18.06 3.43 -8.83
CA LYS A 71 19.12 2.78 -8.03
C LYS A 71 18.65 1.41 -7.54
N LYS A 72 19.40 0.35 -7.85
CA LYS A 72 19.11 -1.03 -7.42
C LYS A 72 18.87 -1.16 -5.92
N ALA A 73 19.71 -0.53 -5.08
CA ALA A 73 19.56 -0.52 -3.62
C ALA A 73 18.21 0.06 -3.17
N LYS A 74 17.73 1.14 -3.82
CA LYS A 74 16.43 1.74 -3.50
C LYS A 74 15.26 0.84 -3.94
N ASN A 75 15.41 0.10 -5.03
CA ASN A 75 14.39 -0.86 -5.48
C ASN A 75 14.30 -2.09 -4.56
N VAL A 76 15.42 -2.56 -4.02
CA VAL A 76 15.40 -3.63 -3.00
C VAL A 76 14.72 -3.14 -1.72
N LEU A 77 15.10 -1.96 -1.22
CA LEU A 77 14.47 -1.40 -0.01
C LEU A 77 12.98 -1.09 -0.23
N SER A 78 12.60 -0.67 -1.43
CA SER A 78 11.21 -0.48 -1.86
C SER A 78 10.39 -1.76 -1.65
N VAL A 79 10.87 -2.91 -2.15
CA VAL A 79 10.18 -4.19 -1.99
C VAL A 79 10.04 -4.56 -0.51
N ILE A 80 11.11 -4.38 0.28
CA ILE A 80 11.08 -4.68 1.73
C ILE A 80 10.00 -3.83 2.43
N PHE A 81 9.98 -2.52 2.20
CA PHE A 81 9.01 -1.63 2.82
C PHE A 81 7.57 -1.87 2.35
N LEU A 82 7.36 -2.16 1.07
CA LEU A 82 6.06 -2.54 0.53
C LEU A 82 5.53 -3.82 1.17
N VAL A 83 6.35 -4.88 1.23
CA VAL A 83 5.94 -6.17 1.78
C VAL A 83 5.70 -6.08 3.28
N LEU A 84 6.60 -5.45 4.04
CA LEU A 84 6.43 -5.28 5.49
C LEU A 84 5.20 -4.44 5.82
N GLY A 85 5.05 -3.28 5.15
CA GLY A 85 3.89 -2.42 5.35
C GLY A 85 2.59 -3.15 5.00
N PHE A 86 2.56 -3.89 3.90
CA PHE A 86 1.39 -4.66 3.50
C PHE A 86 1.03 -5.76 4.50
N ILE A 87 2.01 -6.52 5.00
CA ILE A 87 1.78 -7.56 6.02
C ILE A 87 1.19 -6.93 7.29
N ILE A 88 1.78 -5.85 7.80
CA ILE A 88 1.28 -5.16 9.00
C ILE A 88 -0.17 -4.69 8.78
N CYS A 89 -0.45 -4.07 7.63
CA CYS A 89 -1.80 -3.61 7.29
C CYS A 89 -2.81 -4.77 7.29
N MET A 90 -2.45 -5.91 6.68
CA MET A 90 -3.34 -7.08 6.59
C MET A 90 -3.56 -7.77 7.93
N VAL A 91 -2.53 -7.88 8.77
CA VAL A 91 -2.66 -8.45 10.12
C VAL A 91 -3.54 -7.55 11.00
N MET A 92 -3.35 -6.23 10.95
CA MET A 92 -4.16 -5.28 11.72
C MET A 92 -5.62 -5.28 11.26
N LEU A 93 -5.86 -5.36 9.95
CA LEU A 93 -7.21 -5.44 9.40
C LEU A 93 -7.91 -6.74 9.80
N HIS A 94 -7.20 -7.87 9.76
CA HIS A 94 -7.71 -9.14 10.26
C HIS A 94 -8.10 -9.04 11.74
N ASN A 95 -7.20 -8.52 12.57
CA ASN A 95 -7.43 -8.34 14.00
C ASN A 95 -8.60 -7.41 14.30
N LEU A 96 -8.75 -6.32 13.54
CA LEU A 96 -9.86 -5.39 13.68
C LEU A 96 -11.20 -6.05 13.31
N CYS A 97 -11.28 -6.75 12.18
CA CYS A 97 -12.47 -7.47 11.76
C CYS A 97 -12.84 -8.57 12.76
N HIS A 98 -11.86 -9.34 13.23
CA HIS A 98 -12.09 -10.41 14.20
C HIS A 98 -12.57 -9.85 15.55
N TYR A 99 -11.96 -8.76 16.04
CA TYR A 99 -12.42 -8.08 17.24
C TYR A 99 -13.86 -7.57 17.10
N ALA A 100 -14.19 -7.00 15.95
CA ALA A 100 -15.52 -6.51 15.65
C ALA A 100 -16.55 -7.65 15.63
N ASP A 101 -16.22 -8.79 15.01
CA ASP A 101 -17.09 -9.97 14.99
C ASP A 101 -17.32 -10.56 16.39
N ILE A 102 -16.28 -10.66 17.24
CA ILE A 102 -16.42 -11.13 18.64
C ILE A 102 -17.32 -10.20 19.45
N ARG A 103 -17.24 -8.89 19.21
CA ARG A 103 -18.07 -7.88 19.88
C ARG A 103 -19.47 -7.75 19.27
N GLY A 104 -19.80 -8.57 18.27
CA GLY A 104 -21.10 -8.55 17.60
C GLY A 104 -21.37 -7.26 16.84
N TRP A 105 -20.32 -6.54 16.42
CA TRP A 105 -20.49 -5.39 15.55
C TRP A 105 -21.04 -5.90 14.21
N SER A 106 -22.22 -5.43 13.82
CA SER A 106 -22.80 -5.66 12.50
C SER A 106 -23.12 -4.31 11.85
N GLY A 107 -23.17 -4.28 10.52
CA GLY A 107 -23.62 -3.08 9.82
C GLY A 107 -25.06 -2.76 10.23
N LYS A 108 -25.40 -1.46 10.37
CA LYS A 108 -26.78 -1.02 10.66
C LYS A 108 -27.84 -1.53 9.67
N PHE A 109 -27.40 -2.02 8.50
CA PHE A 109 -28.26 -2.46 7.39
C PHE A 109 -27.82 -3.80 6.76
N GLU A 110 -26.79 -4.46 7.29
CA GLU A 110 -26.27 -5.72 6.76
C GLU A 110 -26.14 -6.76 7.88
N ILE A 111 -26.81 -7.91 7.71
CA ILE A 111 -26.70 -9.08 8.60
C ILE A 111 -25.33 -9.79 8.40
N GLU A 112 -24.50 -9.30 7.47
CA GLU A 112 -23.22 -9.91 7.13
C GLU A 112 -22.14 -9.59 8.18
N ARG A 113 -21.31 -10.60 8.51
CA ARG A 113 -20.18 -10.46 9.44
C ARG A 113 -19.18 -9.44 8.91
N ILE A 114 -18.55 -8.64 9.78
CA ILE A 114 -17.58 -7.62 9.40
C ILE A 114 -16.33 -8.25 8.76
N SER A 115 -16.04 -9.51 9.05
CA SER A 115 -15.05 -10.31 8.31
C SER A 115 -15.33 -10.42 6.80
N SER A 116 -16.56 -10.30 6.31
CA SER A 116 -16.83 -10.26 4.85
C SER A 116 -16.26 -8.98 4.21
N MET A 117 -16.21 -7.87 4.96
CA MET A 117 -15.59 -6.62 4.49
C MET A 117 -14.08 -6.75 4.32
N TYR A 118 -13.42 -7.66 5.04
CA TYR A 118 -11.99 -7.95 4.86
C TYR A 118 -11.68 -8.27 3.41
N LYS A 119 -12.42 -9.23 2.81
CA LYS A 119 -12.23 -9.65 1.41
C LYS A 119 -12.44 -8.50 0.42
N ARG A 120 -13.46 -7.66 0.66
CA ARG A 120 -13.76 -6.50 -0.21
C ARG A 120 -12.69 -5.40 -0.14
N ARG A 121 -12.02 -5.25 1.01
CA ARG A 121 -11.00 -4.21 1.24
C ARG A 121 -9.58 -4.63 0.85
N ILE A 122 -9.27 -5.93 0.82
CA ILE A 122 -7.96 -6.45 0.42
C ILE A 122 -7.67 -6.17 -1.07
N ILE A 123 -8.64 -6.47 -1.94
CA ILE A 123 -8.46 -6.43 -3.41
C ILE A 123 -7.88 -5.09 -3.88
N PRO A 124 -8.46 -3.92 -3.53
CA PRO A 124 -7.93 -2.66 -4.02
C PRO A 124 -6.57 -2.25 -3.41
N CYS A 125 -6.14 -2.89 -2.31
CA CYS A 125 -4.82 -2.65 -1.70
C CYS A 125 -3.74 -3.58 -2.29
N VAL A 126 -4.10 -4.82 -2.68
CA VAL A 126 -3.19 -5.79 -3.29
C VAL A 126 -2.71 -5.33 -4.67
N ILE A 127 -3.60 -4.74 -5.47
CA ILE A 127 -3.30 -4.31 -6.84
C ILE A 127 -2.10 -3.33 -6.89
N PRO A 128 -2.12 -2.18 -6.17
CA PRO A 128 -1.00 -1.24 -6.20
C PRO A 128 0.30 -1.82 -5.62
N VAL A 129 0.22 -2.60 -4.54
CA VAL A 129 1.40 -3.21 -3.92
C VAL A 129 2.05 -4.23 -4.87
N THR A 130 1.26 -5.12 -5.46
CA THR A 130 1.77 -6.14 -6.38
C THR A 130 2.38 -5.50 -7.63
N ALA A 131 1.72 -4.48 -8.19
CA ALA A 131 2.24 -3.74 -9.33
C ALA A 131 3.57 -3.02 -9.00
N ALA A 132 3.68 -2.42 -7.82
CA ALA A 132 4.91 -1.76 -7.35
C ALA A 132 6.06 -2.75 -7.08
N VAL A 133 5.75 -3.95 -6.55
CA VAL A 133 6.72 -5.03 -6.35
C VAL A 133 7.22 -5.58 -7.67
N ILE A 134 6.33 -5.86 -8.64
CA ILE A 134 6.71 -6.33 -9.98
C ILE A 134 7.60 -5.30 -10.66
N LEU A 135 7.22 -4.01 -10.64
CA LEU A 135 8.03 -2.94 -11.24
C LEU A 135 9.43 -2.84 -10.59
N SER A 136 9.51 -2.98 -9.27
CA SER A 136 10.78 -3.01 -8.54
C SER A 136 11.61 -4.24 -8.92
N ALA A 137 11.01 -5.42 -9.00
CA ALA A 137 11.67 -6.68 -9.35
C ALA A 137 12.23 -6.66 -10.79
N VAL A 138 11.44 -6.18 -11.75
CA VAL A 138 11.87 -5.97 -13.14
C VAL A 138 13.08 -5.04 -13.21
N ARG A 139 13.10 -3.97 -12.40
CA ARG A 139 14.24 -3.04 -12.33
C ARG A 139 15.47 -3.59 -11.58
N ILE A 140 15.29 -4.61 -10.74
CA ILE A 140 16.40 -5.30 -10.07
C ILE A 140 17.06 -6.30 -11.04
N GLY A 141 16.28 -6.97 -11.89
CA GLY A 141 16.74 -7.93 -12.89
C GLY A 141 17.18 -7.32 -14.22
N GLY A 142 16.64 -6.16 -14.59
CA GLY A 142 17.08 -5.38 -15.75
C GLY A 142 18.46 -4.79 -15.50
N ARG A 143 19.47 -5.26 -16.25
CA ARG A 143 20.84 -4.73 -16.29
C ARG A 143 20.76 -3.19 -16.43
N ASN A 144 21.56 -2.46 -15.64
CA ASN A 144 21.70 -1.01 -15.75
C ASN A 144 22.04 -0.63 -17.20
N GLU A 145 21.07 -0.23 -18.01
CA GLU A 145 21.36 0.59 -19.17
C GLU A 145 21.93 1.90 -18.60
N LYS A 146 23.26 2.03 -18.72
CA LYS A 146 23.98 3.28 -18.53
C LYS A 146 23.28 4.39 -19.34
N PRO A 147 23.39 5.65 -18.92
CA PRO A 147 22.82 6.75 -19.68
C PRO A 147 23.46 6.77 -21.06
N GLU A 148 22.72 6.40 -22.11
CA GLU A 148 22.96 6.99 -23.42
C GLU A 148 22.52 8.44 -23.29
N ASP A 149 23.51 9.27 -22.97
CA ASP A 149 23.71 10.65 -23.38
C ASP A 149 22.45 11.36 -23.93
N TYR A 150 21.65 11.95 -23.03
CA TYR A 150 20.62 12.92 -23.39
C TYR A 150 21.20 14.35 -23.49
N THR A 151 22.48 14.49 -23.85
CA THR A 151 23.10 15.80 -24.14
C THR A 151 23.23 16.07 -25.65
N SER A 152 22.69 15.21 -26.50
CA SER A 152 22.60 15.45 -27.93
C SER A 152 21.19 15.15 -28.44
N ILE A 153 20.30 16.12 -28.31
CA ILE A 153 19.33 16.59 -29.32
C ILE A 153 18.60 17.74 -28.60
N LEU A 154 19.10 18.95 -28.85
CA LEU A 154 18.41 20.25 -28.86
C LEU A 154 17.09 20.35 -28.06
#